data_AF-A0A2J6QXF1-F1
#
_entry.id   AF-A0A2J6QXF1-F1
#
_cell.length_a   1.000
_cell.length_b   1.000
_cell.length_c   1.000
_cell.angle_alpha   90.00
_cell.angle_beta   90.00
_cell.angle_gamma   90.00
#
_symmetry.space_group_name_H-M   'P 1'
#
loop_
_entity.id
_entity.type
_entity.pdbx_description
1 polymer ?
#
loop_
_entity_poly.entity_id
_entity_poly.type
_entity_poly.pdbx_seq_one_letter_code
_entity_poly.pdbx_strand_id
1 'polypeptide(L)'
;MPSSTASLAPQATRGPNGYFPSPYSADPLTGDLRTTLLPVAIMALVSFLSTVGLSCVITYRMVYWRKYYRVYPGYNQYLLLIFNLVLADCQQSIAFLTSFHWIAKNGILAPTAACFIQGWLVQVGDVGSGIWVLSIAIHTWFSVVKGRQVEYFRFCCCLVGIWVFVLVLAIIGPISYPKTYFVNTGAWCWINPDYTKYRLGLHYFWILFSQFGSVVIYTYIFCLLRYRIKQVHPASRSASSEKISRAARLMVLYPIAYVALSLPLPAGRLAVWSGANVSLTFYCVGATLMTSCGFVDTILYTLTRRVLIREIDDAALSGTFSTAGRTVARHTVVVGDDGVAMTPGKRARKTQQGTFPSDSTEDIWNIVKTDSFEVRSDVVHQERASASSSREEYR
;
A
#
# COMPACT_ATOMS: atom_id res chain seq x y z
N MET A 1 9.45 -49.43 -23.51
CA MET A 1 8.77 -48.20 -23.98
C MET A 1 7.51 -48.02 -23.16
N PRO A 2 7.43 -47.04 -22.24
CA PRO A 2 6.21 -46.86 -21.46
C PRO A 2 5.21 -46.06 -22.30
N SER A 3 4.06 -46.68 -22.53
CA SER A 3 2.90 -46.11 -23.20
C SER A 3 2.36 -44.95 -22.39
N SER A 4 2.51 -43.73 -22.93
CA SER A 4 1.85 -42.54 -22.41
C SER A 4 0.34 -42.70 -22.55
N THR A 5 -0.35 -43.11 -21.49
CA THR A 5 -1.78 -42.83 -21.32
C THR A 5 -1.92 -41.33 -21.11
N ALA A 6 -1.92 -40.59 -22.21
CA ALA A 6 -2.41 -39.23 -22.22
C ALA A 6 -3.88 -39.30 -21.80
N SER A 7 -4.17 -38.91 -20.57
CA SER A 7 -5.52 -38.55 -20.17
C SER A 7 -6.01 -37.49 -21.15
N LEU A 8 -6.92 -37.86 -22.04
CA LEU A 8 -7.67 -36.95 -22.90
C LEU A 8 -8.55 -36.09 -21.98
N ALA A 9 -7.97 -35.05 -21.40
CA ALA A 9 -8.74 -33.95 -20.87
C ALA A 9 -9.43 -33.29 -22.08
N PRO A 10 -10.76 -33.22 -22.13
CA PRO A 10 -11.47 -32.64 -23.27
C PRO A 10 -11.08 -31.17 -23.37
N GLN A 11 -10.27 -30.84 -24.37
CA GLN A 11 -9.92 -29.46 -24.67
C GLN A 11 -11.22 -28.68 -24.93
N ALA A 12 -11.35 -27.47 -24.39
CA ALA A 12 -12.55 -26.65 -24.56
C ALA A 12 -12.84 -26.41 -26.06
N THR A 13 -13.73 -27.22 -26.65
CA THR A 13 -14.22 -27.08 -28.03
C THR A 13 -15.55 -26.35 -28.02
N ARG A 14 -15.76 -25.45 -28.98
CA ARG A 14 -17.03 -24.72 -29.08
C ARG A 14 -18.16 -25.68 -29.47
N GLY A 15 -19.27 -25.57 -28.76
CA GLY A 15 -20.52 -26.26 -29.08
C GLY A 15 -21.27 -25.59 -30.23
N PRO A 16 -22.45 -26.15 -30.60
CA PRO A 16 -23.28 -25.64 -31.71
C PRO A 16 -23.73 -24.19 -31.55
N ASN A 17 -23.86 -23.73 -30.30
CA ASN A 17 -24.22 -22.37 -29.92
C ASN A 17 -23.02 -21.40 -29.89
N GLY A 18 -21.82 -21.84 -30.27
CA GLY A 18 -20.60 -21.05 -30.29
C GLY A 18 -19.89 -20.89 -28.95
N TYR A 19 -20.49 -21.37 -27.85
CA TYR A 19 -19.93 -21.35 -26.49
C TYR A 19 -19.29 -22.70 -26.13
N PHE A 20 -18.37 -22.70 -25.17
CA PHE A 20 -17.84 -23.93 -24.59
C PHE A 20 -18.92 -24.62 -23.74
N PRO A 21 -19.01 -25.96 -23.78
CA PRO A 21 -19.93 -26.70 -22.93
C PRO A 21 -19.57 -26.57 -21.45
N SER A 22 -20.51 -26.95 -20.58
CA SER A 22 -20.24 -27.10 -19.13
C SER A 22 -19.04 -28.02 -18.91
N PRO A 23 -18.10 -27.70 -17.98
CA PRO A 23 -18.16 -26.64 -16.97
C PRO A 23 -17.60 -25.28 -17.41
N TYR A 24 -17.11 -25.16 -18.64
CA TYR A 24 -16.40 -23.96 -19.14
C TYR A 24 -17.32 -22.79 -19.50
N SER A 25 -18.63 -23.04 -19.62
CA SER A 25 -19.69 -22.03 -19.57
C SER A 25 -20.84 -22.52 -18.68
N ALA A 26 -21.65 -21.61 -18.16
CA ALA A 26 -22.88 -21.89 -17.41
C ALA A 26 -24.04 -21.06 -17.96
N ASP A 27 -25.11 -21.75 -18.38
CA ASP A 27 -26.35 -21.15 -18.88
C ASP A 27 -27.54 -22.09 -18.53
N PRO A 28 -28.39 -21.76 -17.53
CA PRO A 28 -28.35 -20.56 -16.69
C PRO A 28 -27.27 -20.62 -15.59
N LEU A 29 -27.15 -19.57 -14.76
CA LEU A 29 -26.39 -19.61 -13.51
C LEU A 29 -26.88 -20.77 -12.61
N THR A 30 -25.95 -21.54 -12.07
CA THR A 30 -26.26 -22.74 -11.28
C THR A 30 -26.64 -22.40 -9.84
N GLY A 31 -27.77 -22.92 -9.36
CA GLY A 31 -28.18 -22.85 -7.94
C GLY A 31 -28.22 -21.43 -7.38
N ASP A 32 -27.65 -21.25 -6.18
CA ASP A 32 -27.65 -19.96 -5.46
C ASP A 32 -26.58 -18.97 -5.94
N LEU A 33 -25.87 -19.28 -7.04
CA LEU A 33 -24.76 -18.46 -7.51
C LEU A 33 -25.17 -17.01 -7.79
N ARG A 34 -26.40 -16.78 -8.26
CA ARG A 34 -26.92 -15.43 -8.48
C ARG A 34 -26.94 -14.61 -7.18
N THR A 35 -27.34 -15.23 -6.08
CA THR A 35 -27.43 -14.61 -4.75
C THR A 35 -26.05 -14.40 -4.15
N THR A 36 -25.13 -15.35 -4.31
CA THR A 36 -23.77 -15.26 -3.75
C THR A 36 -22.84 -14.35 -4.57
N LEU A 37 -23.13 -14.12 -5.86
CA LEU A 37 -22.36 -13.25 -6.73
C LEU A 37 -22.74 -11.76 -6.57
N LEU A 38 -23.95 -11.47 -6.08
CA LEU A 38 -24.41 -10.09 -5.87
C LEU A 38 -23.54 -9.30 -4.87
N PRO A 39 -23.16 -9.84 -3.68
CA PRO A 39 -22.22 -9.17 -2.78
C PRO A 39 -20.86 -8.87 -3.42
N VAL A 40 -20.34 -9.79 -4.24
CA VAL A 40 -19.08 -9.61 -4.98
C VAL A 40 -19.19 -8.39 -5.90
N ALA A 41 -20.28 -8.29 -6.64
CA ALA A 41 -20.54 -7.18 -7.58
C ALA A 41 -20.71 -5.83 -6.87
N ILE A 42 -21.44 -5.80 -5.74
CA ILE A 42 -21.64 -4.59 -4.93
C ILE A 42 -20.31 -4.10 -4.35
N MET A 43 -19.53 -5.00 -3.74
CA MET A 43 -18.23 -4.63 -3.19
C MET A 43 -17.25 -4.19 -4.27
N ALA A 44 -17.27 -4.82 -5.45
CA ALA A 44 -16.50 -4.37 -6.60
C ALA A 44 -16.89 -2.94 -7.04
N LEU A 45 -18.17 -2.58 -7.01
CA LEU A 45 -18.62 -1.21 -7.31
C LEU A 45 -18.13 -0.20 -6.26
N VAL A 46 -18.25 -0.53 -4.97
CA VAL A 46 -17.77 0.33 -3.88
C VAL A 46 -16.25 0.54 -3.99
N SER A 47 -15.49 -0.53 -4.23
CA SER A 47 -14.04 -0.46 -4.44
C SER A 47 -13.67 0.30 -5.71
N PHE A 48 -14.40 0.12 -6.81
CA PHE A 48 -14.17 0.88 -8.03
C PHE A 48 -14.37 2.38 -7.82
N LEU A 49 -15.51 2.78 -7.24
CA LEU A 49 -15.81 4.20 -7.01
C LEU A 49 -14.80 4.85 -6.04
N SER A 50 -14.42 4.14 -4.98
CA SER A 50 -13.44 4.63 -4.00
C SER A 50 -12.02 4.73 -4.59
N THR A 51 -11.54 3.70 -5.28
CA THR A 51 -10.21 3.69 -5.92
C THR A 51 -10.11 4.70 -7.05
N VAL A 52 -11.13 4.86 -7.89
CA VAL A 52 -11.19 5.91 -8.92
C VAL A 52 -11.20 7.29 -8.27
N GLY A 53 -12.05 7.52 -7.27
CA GLY A 53 -12.11 8.78 -6.55
C GLY A 53 -10.75 9.14 -5.93
N LEU A 54 -10.10 8.19 -5.26
CA LEU A 54 -8.79 8.38 -4.67
C LEU A 54 -7.71 8.63 -5.73
N SER A 55 -7.70 7.85 -6.82
CA SER A 55 -6.76 8.01 -7.93
C SER A 55 -6.89 9.39 -8.57
N CYS A 56 -8.13 9.87 -8.78
CA CYS A 56 -8.41 11.21 -9.29
C CYS A 56 -7.90 12.28 -8.33
N VAL A 57 -8.14 12.16 -7.02
CA VAL A 57 -7.67 13.12 -6.02
C VAL A 57 -6.15 13.18 -5.95
N ILE A 58 -5.48 12.02 -5.93
CA ILE A 58 -4.02 11.93 -5.91
C ILE A 58 -3.44 12.51 -7.19
N THR A 59 -3.97 12.14 -8.36
CA THR A 59 -3.51 12.64 -9.67
C THR A 59 -3.72 14.15 -9.78
N TYR A 60 -4.89 14.66 -9.40
CA TYR A 60 -5.18 16.09 -9.37
C TYR A 60 -4.17 16.85 -8.50
N ARG A 61 -3.86 16.31 -7.31
CA ARG A 61 -2.86 16.89 -6.40
C ARG A 61 -1.44 16.82 -6.95
N MET A 62 -1.08 15.79 -7.70
CA MET A 62 0.21 15.69 -8.40
C MET A 62 0.32 16.66 -9.57
N VAL A 63 -0.74 16.86 -10.35
CA VAL A 63 -0.75 17.79 -11.50
C VAL A 63 -0.74 19.24 -11.05
N TYR A 64 -1.64 19.61 -10.14
CA TYR A 64 -1.76 20.98 -9.63
C TYR A 64 -0.89 21.21 -8.38
N TRP A 65 0.24 20.50 -8.28
CA TRP A 65 1.06 20.47 -7.08
C TRP A 65 1.53 21.85 -6.64
N ARG A 66 1.85 22.75 -7.59
CA ARG A 66 2.32 24.12 -7.28
C ARG A 66 1.31 24.94 -6.48
N LYS A 67 0.03 24.58 -6.50
CA LYS A 67 -1.03 25.23 -5.72
C LYS A 67 -1.07 24.77 -4.27
N TYR A 68 -0.70 23.53 -4.00
CA TYR A 68 -0.89 22.86 -2.70
C TYR A 68 0.41 22.55 -1.97
N TYR A 69 1.52 22.43 -2.70
CA TYR A 69 2.79 21.94 -2.20
C TYR A 69 3.96 22.80 -2.69
N ARG A 70 4.95 22.97 -1.80
CA ARG A 70 6.23 23.62 -2.15
C ARG A 70 7.16 22.69 -2.90
N VAL A 71 7.10 21.39 -2.59
CA VAL A 71 7.88 20.31 -3.22
C VAL A 71 6.93 19.40 -3.99
N TYR A 72 7.39 18.86 -5.12
CA TYR A 72 6.57 17.96 -5.93
C TYR A 72 6.21 16.67 -5.16
N PRO A 73 4.92 16.34 -4.97
CA PRO A 73 4.49 15.16 -4.21
C PRO A 73 4.98 13.83 -4.76
N GLY A 74 5.30 13.76 -6.06
CA GLY A 74 5.80 12.53 -6.68
C GLY A 74 7.20 12.14 -6.22
N TYR A 75 7.93 12.99 -5.49
CA TYR A 75 9.15 12.54 -4.81
C TYR A 75 8.86 11.57 -3.64
N ASN A 76 7.62 11.58 -3.13
CA ASN A 76 7.21 10.70 -2.05
C ASN A 76 7.06 9.25 -2.52
N GLN A 77 8.04 8.43 -2.14
CA GLN A 77 8.13 7.02 -2.52
C GLN A 77 6.93 6.22 -1.99
N TYR A 78 6.46 6.47 -0.77
CA TYR A 78 5.27 5.81 -0.22
C TYR A 78 3.99 6.21 -0.95
N LEU A 79 3.83 7.49 -1.30
CA LEU A 79 2.68 7.96 -2.07
C LEU A 79 2.63 7.26 -3.44
N LEU A 80 3.78 7.14 -4.12
CA LEU A 80 3.85 6.45 -5.41
C LEU A 80 3.55 4.95 -5.28
N LEU A 81 4.04 4.27 -4.23
CA LEU A 81 3.73 2.86 -3.99
C LEU A 81 2.23 2.65 -3.74
N ILE A 82 1.62 3.46 -2.87
CA ILE A 82 0.19 3.38 -2.56
C ILE A 82 -0.65 3.72 -3.80
N PHE A 83 -0.24 4.73 -4.58
CA PHE A 83 -0.94 5.08 -5.82
C PHE A 83 -0.98 3.91 -6.81
N ASN A 84 0.14 3.21 -7.00
CA ASN A 84 0.18 2.04 -7.87
C ASN A 84 -0.61 0.84 -7.33
N LEU A 85 -0.64 0.65 -6.01
CA LEU A 85 -1.53 -0.33 -5.37
C LEU A 85 -3.01 -0.04 -5.68
N VAL A 86 -3.45 1.20 -5.47
CA VAL A 86 -4.83 1.64 -5.77
C VAL A 86 -5.18 1.48 -7.25
N LEU A 87 -4.21 1.70 -8.16
CA LEU A 87 -4.39 1.44 -9.59
C LEU A 87 -4.58 -0.05 -9.90
N ALA A 88 -3.87 -0.95 -9.21
CA ALA A 88 -4.06 -2.39 -9.37
C ALA A 88 -5.42 -2.83 -8.82
N ASP A 89 -5.83 -2.34 -7.66
CA ASP A 89 -7.15 -2.63 -7.06
C ASP A 89 -8.31 -2.08 -7.89
N CYS A 90 -8.09 -0.96 -8.58
CA CYS A 90 -9.06 -0.43 -9.56
C CYS A 90 -9.27 -1.43 -10.70
N GLN A 91 -8.18 -1.96 -11.28
CA GLN A 91 -8.26 -2.98 -12.34
C GLN A 91 -8.93 -4.26 -11.85
N GLN A 92 -8.60 -4.70 -10.64
CA GLN A 92 -9.26 -5.82 -9.98
C GLN A 92 -10.76 -5.59 -9.81
N SER A 93 -11.16 -4.41 -9.34
CA SER A 93 -12.56 -4.05 -9.13
C SER A 93 -13.34 -4.03 -10.46
N ILE A 94 -12.74 -3.52 -11.55
CA ILE A 94 -13.33 -3.57 -12.89
C ILE A 94 -13.55 -5.02 -13.33
N ALA A 95 -12.60 -5.91 -13.04
CA ALA A 95 -12.74 -7.34 -13.34
C ALA A 95 -14.01 -7.91 -12.73
N PHE A 96 -14.28 -7.62 -11.45
CA PHE A 96 -15.45 -8.13 -10.75
C PHE A 96 -16.73 -7.32 -10.95
N LEU A 97 -16.67 -6.09 -11.48
CA LEU A 97 -17.86 -5.37 -11.97
C LEU A 97 -18.56 -6.11 -13.11
N THR A 98 -17.82 -6.89 -13.90
CA THR A 98 -18.42 -7.77 -14.92
C THR A 98 -19.39 -8.80 -14.33
N SER A 99 -19.36 -9.04 -13.02
CA SER A 99 -20.35 -9.88 -12.34
C SER A 99 -21.78 -9.35 -12.50
N PHE A 100 -22.00 -8.03 -12.57
CA PHE A 100 -23.33 -7.48 -12.90
C PHE A 100 -23.80 -7.90 -14.29
N HIS A 101 -22.90 -7.97 -15.26
CA HIS A 101 -23.21 -8.45 -16.60
C HIS A 101 -23.66 -9.92 -16.57
N TRP A 102 -22.95 -10.78 -15.83
CA TRP A 102 -23.31 -12.19 -15.70
C TRP A 102 -24.62 -12.42 -14.94
N ILE A 103 -24.88 -11.63 -13.88
CA ILE A 103 -26.15 -11.67 -13.14
C ILE A 103 -27.32 -11.26 -14.04
N ALA A 104 -27.16 -10.19 -14.83
CA ALA A 104 -28.20 -9.72 -15.76
C ALA A 104 -28.46 -10.69 -16.90
N LYS A 105 -27.39 -11.32 -17.43
CA LYS A 105 -27.47 -12.33 -18.49
C LYS A 105 -27.97 -13.69 -17.98
N ASN A 106 -27.98 -13.89 -16.67
CA ASN A 106 -28.27 -15.17 -16.02
C ASN A 106 -27.38 -16.33 -16.52
N GLY A 107 -26.12 -16.06 -16.84
CA GLY A 107 -25.16 -17.10 -17.25
C GLY A 107 -23.74 -16.54 -17.39
N ILE A 108 -22.73 -17.40 -17.29
CA ILE A 108 -21.31 -17.07 -17.52
C ILE A 108 -20.86 -17.81 -18.77
N LEU A 109 -20.65 -17.08 -19.86
CA LEU A 109 -20.42 -17.67 -21.18
C LEU A 109 -18.98 -17.46 -21.66
N ALA A 110 -18.32 -18.54 -22.05
CA ALA A 110 -17.02 -18.54 -22.69
C ALA A 110 -17.09 -19.28 -24.04
N PRO A 111 -16.30 -18.90 -25.05
CA PRO A 111 -15.45 -17.72 -25.11
C PRO A 111 -16.29 -16.47 -25.44
N THR A 112 -16.13 -15.39 -24.68
CA THR A 112 -16.73 -14.07 -24.96
C THR A 112 -15.76 -12.95 -24.61
N ALA A 113 -15.96 -11.76 -25.17
CA ALA A 113 -15.14 -10.58 -24.83
C ALA A 113 -15.24 -10.23 -23.34
N ALA A 114 -16.44 -10.32 -22.75
CA ALA A 114 -16.64 -10.12 -21.31
C ALA A 114 -15.81 -11.11 -20.47
N CYS A 115 -15.80 -12.38 -20.87
CA CYS A 115 -15.01 -13.42 -20.20
C CYS A 115 -13.50 -13.19 -20.30
N PHE A 116 -13.03 -12.77 -21.49
CA PHE A 116 -11.62 -12.43 -21.70
C PHE A 116 -11.21 -11.21 -20.86
N ILE A 117 -11.99 -10.13 -20.91
CA ILE A 117 -11.72 -8.89 -20.17
C ILE A 117 -11.71 -9.17 -18.67
N GLN A 118 -12.69 -9.91 -18.16
CA GLN A 118 -12.72 -10.30 -16.75
C GLN A 118 -11.49 -11.12 -16.37
N GLY A 119 -11.19 -12.21 -17.10
CA GLY A 119 -10.06 -13.07 -16.77
C GLY A 119 -8.71 -12.35 -16.85
N TRP A 120 -8.54 -11.47 -17.83
CA TRP A 120 -7.36 -10.62 -17.98
C TRP A 120 -7.18 -9.66 -16.80
N LEU A 121 -8.25 -8.93 -16.44
CA LEU A 121 -8.20 -7.96 -15.35
C LEU A 121 -8.06 -8.62 -13.97
N VAL A 122 -8.64 -9.81 -13.76
CA VAL A 122 -8.39 -10.62 -12.56
C VAL A 122 -6.89 -10.95 -12.48
N GLN A 123 -6.29 -11.37 -13.60
CA GLN A 123 -4.89 -11.74 -13.63
C GLN A 123 -3.96 -10.55 -13.34
N VAL A 124 -4.21 -9.38 -13.94
CA VAL A 124 -3.40 -8.18 -13.72
C VAL A 124 -3.65 -7.57 -12.34
N GLY A 125 -4.92 -7.45 -11.94
CA GLY A 125 -5.35 -6.82 -10.70
C GLY A 125 -4.92 -7.59 -9.46
N ASP A 126 -5.26 -8.89 -9.36
CA ASP A 126 -4.98 -9.69 -8.16
C ASP A 126 -3.47 -9.84 -7.93
N VAL A 127 -2.71 -10.18 -8.99
CA VAL A 127 -1.26 -10.33 -8.91
C VAL A 127 -0.60 -8.97 -8.68
N GLY A 128 -1.05 -7.93 -9.38
CA GLY A 128 -0.54 -6.57 -9.21
C GLY A 128 -0.70 -6.07 -7.79
N SER A 129 -1.90 -6.19 -7.21
CA SER A 129 -2.20 -5.78 -5.83
C SER A 129 -1.24 -6.45 -4.84
N GLY A 130 -1.06 -7.77 -4.95
CA GLY A 130 -0.11 -8.51 -4.10
C GLY A 130 1.34 -8.04 -4.22
N ILE A 131 1.84 -7.87 -5.43
CA ILE A 131 3.23 -7.43 -5.66
C ILE A 131 3.44 -5.99 -5.18
N TRP A 132 2.45 -5.10 -5.33
CA TRP A 132 2.52 -3.74 -4.79
C TRP A 132 2.52 -3.72 -3.26
N VAL A 133 1.70 -4.55 -2.60
CA VAL A 133 1.72 -4.71 -1.13
C VAL A 133 3.08 -5.25 -0.66
N LEU A 134 3.63 -6.26 -1.33
CA LEU A 134 4.97 -6.77 -1.01
C LEU A 134 6.05 -5.68 -1.21
N SER A 135 5.91 -4.86 -2.26
CA SER A 135 6.83 -3.76 -2.52
C SER A 135 6.78 -2.69 -1.44
N ILE A 136 5.59 -2.37 -0.92
CA ILE A 136 5.41 -1.53 0.27
C ILE A 136 6.13 -2.15 1.46
N ALA A 137 5.95 -3.45 1.72
CA ALA A 137 6.60 -4.17 2.80
C ALA A 137 8.14 -4.06 2.74
N ILE A 138 8.71 -4.35 1.57
CA ILE A 138 10.15 -4.29 1.31
C ILE A 138 10.65 -2.85 1.50
N HIS A 139 9.93 -1.86 0.98
CA HIS A 139 10.31 -0.46 1.09
C HIS A 139 10.27 0.02 2.56
N THR A 140 9.26 -0.37 3.33
CA THR A 140 9.20 -0.12 4.78
C THR A 140 10.37 -0.79 5.50
N TRP A 141 10.71 -2.03 5.15
CA TRP A 141 11.86 -2.72 5.72
C TRP A 141 13.18 -1.97 5.47
N PHE A 142 13.44 -1.55 4.23
CA PHE A 142 14.63 -0.75 3.90
C PHE A 142 14.69 0.53 4.74
N SER A 143 13.56 1.23 4.84
CA SER A 143 13.45 2.49 5.57
C SER A 143 13.69 2.31 7.07
N VAL A 144 13.06 1.32 7.71
CA VAL A 144 13.09 1.10 9.17
C VAL A 144 14.39 0.43 9.64
N VAL A 145 14.86 -0.56 8.89
CA VAL A 145 15.97 -1.43 9.31
C VAL A 145 17.30 -0.80 8.93
N LYS A 146 17.46 -0.40 7.66
CA LYS A 146 18.71 0.17 7.14
C LYS A 146 18.81 1.68 7.32
N GLY A 147 17.70 2.37 7.63
CA GLY A 147 17.67 3.82 7.81
C GLY A 147 18.00 4.61 6.53
N ARG A 148 17.98 3.94 5.37
CA ARG A 148 18.31 4.52 4.06
C ARG A 148 17.10 4.41 3.14
N GLN A 149 16.78 5.51 2.47
CA GLN A 149 15.85 5.50 1.35
C GLN A 149 16.55 4.98 0.10
N VAL A 150 15.77 4.40 -0.81
CA VAL A 150 16.28 3.99 -2.12
C VAL A 150 16.49 5.26 -2.94
N GLU A 151 17.56 5.32 -3.72
CA GLU A 151 17.77 6.43 -4.64
C GLU A 151 16.60 6.55 -5.63
N TYR A 152 16.11 7.78 -5.85
CA TYR A 152 14.87 8.02 -6.59
C TYR A 152 14.88 7.42 -8.00
N PHE A 153 16.00 7.49 -8.73
CA PHE A 153 16.12 6.88 -10.05
C PHE A 153 15.91 5.36 -10.01
N ARG A 154 16.60 4.66 -9.10
CA ARG A 154 16.47 3.21 -8.91
C ARG A 154 15.05 2.84 -8.47
N PHE A 155 14.45 3.65 -7.61
CA PHE A 155 13.06 3.47 -7.20
C PHE A 155 12.09 3.55 -8.39
N CYS A 156 12.21 4.55 -9.25
CA CYS A 156 11.39 4.68 -10.46
C CYS A 156 11.57 3.51 -11.43
N CYS A 157 12.81 3.03 -11.62
CA CYS A 157 13.07 1.83 -12.42
C CYS A 157 12.35 0.60 -11.84
N CYS A 158 12.35 0.42 -10.52
CA CYS A 158 11.61 -0.65 -9.86
C CYS A 158 10.08 -0.52 -10.09
N LEU A 159 9.52 0.70 -10.03
CA LEU A 159 8.08 0.90 -10.28
C LEU A 159 7.67 0.43 -11.68
N VAL A 160 8.42 0.87 -12.70
CA VAL A 160 8.17 0.46 -14.09
C VAL A 160 8.39 -1.05 -14.25
N GLY A 161 9.46 -1.58 -13.64
CA GLY A 161 9.78 -3.01 -13.67
C GLY A 161 8.67 -3.88 -13.09
N ILE A 162 8.03 -3.46 -11.99
CA ILE A 162 6.90 -4.17 -11.37
C ILE A 162 5.71 -4.24 -12.33
N TRP A 163 5.32 -3.12 -12.96
CA TRP A 163 4.23 -3.14 -13.94
C TRP A 163 4.54 -4.01 -15.15
N VAL A 164 5.74 -3.89 -15.72
CA VAL A 164 6.19 -4.73 -16.84
C VAL A 164 6.13 -6.20 -16.43
N PHE A 165 6.61 -6.54 -15.24
CA PHE A 165 6.58 -7.89 -14.71
C PHE A 165 5.14 -8.44 -14.59
N VAL A 166 4.22 -7.69 -13.97
CA VAL A 166 2.81 -8.09 -13.84
C VAL A 166 2.15 -8.26 -15.21
N LEU A 167 2.40 -7.36 -16.15
CA LEU A 167 1.87 -7.45 -17.51
C LEU A 167 2.44 -8.65 -18.26
N VAL A 168 3.74 -8.95 -18.14
CA VAL A 168 4.36 -10.14 -18.74
C VAL A 168 3.67 -11.41 -18.21
N LEU A 169 3.46 -11.52 -16.90
CA LEU A 169 2.74 -12.66 -16.32
C LEU A 169 1.31 -12.80 -16.87
N ALA A 170 0.62 -11.67 -17.08
CA ALA A 170 -0.72 -11.68 -17.64
C ALA A 170 -0.74 -12.09 -19.12
N ILE A 171 0.25 -11.67 -19.93
CA ILE A 171 0.32 -11.90 -21.37
C ILE A 171 0.70 -13.35 -21.73
N ILE A 172 1.60 -13.99 -20.97
CA ILE A 172 2.19 -15.31 -21.32
C ILE A 172 1.11 -16.36 -21.63
N GLY A 173 0.09 -16.45 -20.78
CA GLY A 173 -0.98 -17.44 -20.91
C GLY A 173 -1.86 -17.25 -22.15
N PRO A 174 -2.49 -16.08 -22.32
CA PRO A 174 -3.31 -15.77 -23.50
C PRO A 174 -2.54 -15.83 -24.82
N ILE A 175 -1.26 -15.49 -24.87
CA ILE A 175 -0.46 -15.69 -26.10
C ILE A 175 -0.26 -17.17 -26.39
N SER A 176 -0.01 -17.98 -25.36
CA SER A 176 0.21 -19.42 -25.52
C SER A 176 -1.07 -20.16 -25.97
N TYR A 177 -2.23 -19.74 -25.46
CA TYR A 177 -3.53 -20.39 -25.74
C TYR A 177 -4.67 -19.40 -26.05
N PRO A 178 -4.63 -18.67 -27.18
CA PRO A 178 -5.49 -17.50 -27.43
C PRO A 178 -6.99 -17.76 -27.35
N LYS A 179 -7.44 -18.99 -27.69
CA LYS A 179 -8.86 -19.32 -27.81
C LYS A 179 -9.45 -19.98 -26.57
N THR A 180 -8.65 -20.60 -25.72
CA THR A 180 -9.13 -21.51 -24.66
C THR A 180 -8.60 -21.16 -23.26
N TYR A 181 -7.82 -20.06 -23.14
CA TYR A 181 -7.16 -19.72 -21.88
C TYR A 181 -8.10 -19.20 -20.80
N PHE A 182 -9.09 -18.37 -21.15
CA PHE A 182 -10.07 -17.85 -20.18
C PHE A 182 -11.44 -18.49 -20.39
N VAL A 183 -11.98 -19.07 -19.32
CA VAL A 183 -13.24 -19.83 -19.29
C VAL A 183 -13.94 -19.62 -17.95
N ASN A 184 -15.19 -20.07 -17.83
CA ASN A 184 -15.86 -20.12 -16.53
C ASN A 184 -15.09 -21.03 -15.56
N THR A 185 -14.88 -20.56 -14.33
CA THR A 185 -14.20 -21.31 -13.28
C THR A 185 -15.07 -21.50 -12.02
N GLY A 186 -16.38 -21.37 -12.19
CA GLY A 186 -17.40 -21.52 -11.16
C GLY A 186 -18.25 -20.26 -11.05
N ALA A 187 -17.65 -19.18 -10.53
CA ALA A 187 -18.35 -17.92 -10.25
C ALA A 187 -17.87 -16.72 -11.11
N TRP A 188 -16.75 -16.87 -11.83
CA TRP A 188 -16.21 -15.85 -12.72
C TRP A 188 -15.36 -16.48 -13.82
N CYS A 189 -15.11 -15.71 -14.88
CA CYS A 189 -14.16 -16.08 -15.91
C CYS A 189 -12.71 -15.89 -15.44
N TRP A 190 -11.90 -16.93 -15.58
CA TRP A 190 -10.50 -16.92 -15.22
C TRP A 190 -9.74 -18.01 -15.99
N ILE A 191 -8.43 -18.20 -15.70
CA ILE A 191 -7.55 -19.16 -16.37
C ILE A 191 -8.20 -20.55 -16.37
N ASN A 192 -8.19 -21.27 -17.47
CA ASN A 192 -8.78 -22.59 -17.61
C ASN A 192 -8.15 -23.62 -16.63
N PRO A 193 -8.96 -24.43 -15.91
CA PRO A 193 -8.47 -25.51 -15.04
C PRO A 193 -7.48 -26.47 -15.70
N ASP A 194 -7.63 -26.74 -16.99
CA ASP A 194 -6.77 -27.64 -17.75
C ASP A 194 -5.30 -27.16 -17.75
N TYR A 195 -5.09 -25.84 -17.65
CA TYR A 195 -3.78 -25.22 -17.59
C TYR A 195 -3.30 -25.01 -16.14
N THR A 196 -3.38 -26.06 -15.32
CA THR A 196 -3.01 -26.00 -13.89
C THR A 196 -1.58 -25.48 -13.65
N LYS A 197 -0.62 -25.84 -14.52
CA LYS A 197 0.76 -25.32 -14.44
C LYS A 197 0.82 -23.79 -14.60
N TYR A 198 0.02 -23.23 -15.51
CA TYR A 198 -0.06 -21.78 -15.74
C TYR A 198 -0.77 -21.08 -14.57
N ARG A 199 -1.86 -21.66 -14.04
CA ARG A 199 -2.53 -21.16 -12.83
C ARG A 199 -1.58 -21.06 -11.64
N LEU A 200 -0.80 -22.12 -11.39
CA LEU A 200 0.15 -22.15 -10.28
C LEU A 200 1.29 -21.14 -10.51
N GLY A 201 1.95 -21.19 -11.67
CA GLY A 201 3.16 -20.41 -11.93
C GLY A 201 2.93 -18.93 -12.22
N LEU A 202 1.84 -18.56 -12.91
CA LEU A 202 1.57 -17.16 -13.30
C LEU A 202 0.69 -16.41 -12.32
N HIS A 203 -0.01 -17.10 -11.41
CA HIS A 203 -0.97 -16.47 -10.51
C HIS A 203 -0.75 -16.86 -9.06
N TYR A 204 -1.04 -18.11 -8.69
CA TYR A 204 -1.05 -18.52 -7.27
C TYR A 204 0.30 -18.40 -6.58
N PHE A 205 1.39 -18.76 -7.26
CA PHE A 205 2.74 -18.64 -6.73
C PHE A 205 3.04 -17.20 -6.29
N TRP A 206 2.72 -16.22 -7.13
CA TRP A 206 3.01 -14.80 -6.86
C TRP A 206 2.11 -14.21 -5.77
N ILE A 207 0.84 -14.61 -5.71
CA ILE A 207 -0.07 -14.21 -4.63
C ILE A 207 0.43 -14.76 -3.29
N LEU A 208 0.73 -16.06 -3.22
CA LEU A 208 1.22 -16.69 -2.00
C LEU A 208 2.59 -16.14 -1.58
N PHE A 209 3.49 -15.93 -2.54
CA PHE A 209 4.79 -15.33 -2.29
C PHE A 209 4.65 -13.91 -1.72
N SER A 210 3.76 -13.10 -2.28
CA SER A 210 3.49 -11.74 -1.80
C SER A 210 2.87 -11.72 -0.41
N GLN A 211 1.90 -12.61 -0.14
CA GLN A 211 1.26 -12.74 1.17
C GLN A 211 2.26 -13.19 2.23
N PHE A 212 2.94 -14.34 2.01
CA PHE A 212 3.89 -14.89 2.96
C PHE A 212 5.09 -13.96 3.16
N GLY A 213 5.64 -13.42 2.08
CA GLY A 213 6.75 -12.46 2.14
C GLY A 213 6.40 -11.21 2.94
N SER A 214 5.19 -10.67 2.76
CA SER A 214 4.71 -9.52 3.54
C SER A 214 4.61 -9.87 5.02
N VAL A 215 3.99 -11.01 5.38
CA VAL A 215 3.88 -11.46 6.78
C VAL A 215 5.27 -11.58 7.42
N VAL A 216 6.21 -12.27 6.77
CA VAL A 216 7.58 -12.45 7.29
C VAL A 216 8.28 -11.11 7.52
N ILE A 217 8.21 -10.20 6.54
CA ILE A 217 8.85 -8.88 6.63
C ILE A 217 8.25 -8.08 7.78
N TYR A 218 6.93 -8.06 7.94
CA TYR A 218 6.30 -7.28 9.00
C TYR A 218 6.44 -7.90 10.38
N THR A 219 6.44 -9.23 10.50
CA THR A 219 6.80 -9.92 11.75
C THR A 219 8.23 -9.54 12.15
N TYR A 220 9.17 -9.52 11.20
CA TYR A 220 10.54 -9.09 11.46
C TYR A 220 10.61 -7.62 11.90
N ILE A 221 9.95 -6.70 11.17
CA ILE A 221 9.90 -5.27 11.54
C ILE A 221 9.29 -5.10 12.93
N PHE A 222 8.21 -5.80 13.24
CA PHE A 222 7.55 -5.74 14.54
C PHE A 222 8.49 -6.19 15.67
N CYS A 223 9.15 -7.34 15.51
CA CYS A 223 10.12 -7.85 16.49
C CYS A 223 11.29 -6.87 16.68
N LEU A 224 11.84 -6.33 15.60
CA LEU A 224 12.92 -5.34 15.65
C LEU A 224 12.50 -4.07 16.39
N LEU A 225 11.33 -3.51 16.05
CA LEU A 225 10.80 -2.30 16.71
C LEU A 225 10.56 -2.56 18.20
N ARG A 226 9.98 -3.70 18.57
CA ARG A 226 9.76 -4.08 19.97
C ARG A 226 11.07 -4.23 20.73
N TYR A 227 12.09 -4.82 20.11
CA TYR A 227 13.43 -4.93 20.68
C TYR A 227 14.06 -3.55 20.92
N ARG A 228 14.04 -2.67 19.91
CA ARG A 228 14.57 -1.30 20.03
C ARG A 228 13.84 -0.49 21.11
N ILE A 229 12.52 -0.59 21.22
CA ILE A 229 11.71 0.11 22.24
C ILE A 229 12.07 -0.36 23.67
N LYS A 230 12.42 -1.64 23.85
CA LYS A 230 12.87 -2.18 25.14
C LYS A 230 14.26 -1.68 25.56
N GLN A 231 15.13 -1.37 24.60
CA GLN A 231 16.49 -0.90 24.86
C GLN A 231 16.58 0.61 25.15
N VAL A 232 15.56 1.39 24.81
CA VAL A 232 15.50 2.84 25.05
C VAL A 232 14.92 3.11 26.43
N HIS A 233 15.71 3.71 27.33
CA HIS A 233 15.28 4.12 28.67
C HIS A 233 14.08 5.08 28.59
N PRO A 234 13.05 4.93 29.46
CA PRO A 234 11.85 5.76 29.43
C PRO A 234 12.12 7.26 29.58
N ALA A 235 13.21 7.64 30.28
CA ALA A 235 13.65 9.03 30.41
C ALA A 235 14.24 9.65 29.13
N SER A 236 14.57 8.82 28.12
CA SER A 236 15.11 9.26 26.81
C SER A 236 14.09 9.20 25.67
N ARG A 237 12.84 8.82 25.96
CA ARG A 237 11.75 8.86 24.98
C ARG A 237 11.30 10.30 24.80
N SER A 238 11.89 11.01 23.84
CA SER A 238 11.32 12.28 23.40
C SER A 238 9.94 12.04 22.78
N ALA A 239 9.02 12.99 22.93
CA ALA A 239 7.68 12.95 22.32
C ALA A 239 7.71 12.75 20.79
N SER A 240 8.86 13.00 20.14
CA SER A 240 9.12 12.76 18.71
C SER A 240 9.32 11.26 18.39
N SER A 241 9.94 10.49 19.29
CA SER A 241 10.17 9.04 19.10
C SER A 241 8.89 8.21 19.20
N GLU A 242 7.88 8.66 19.94
CA GLU A 242 6.56 8.02 19.99
C GLU A 242 5.77 8.21 18.69
N LYS A 243 5.92 9.38 18.05
CA LYS A 243 5.22 9.75 16.80
C LYS A 243 5.76 9.00 15.57
N ILE A 244 7.09 8.88 15.45
CA ILE A 244 7.75 8.08 14.39
C ILE A 244 7.36 6.60 14.48
N SER A 245 7.24 6.06 15.70
CA SER A 245 6.75 4.70 15.96
C SER A 245 5.29 4.51 15.51
N ARG A 246 4.43 5.52 15.72
CA ARG A 246 3.01 5.43 15.40
C ARG A 246 2.72 5.51 13.90
N ALA A 247 3.40 6.39 13.18
CA ALA A 247 3.24 6.50 11.74
C ALA A 247 3.84 5.30 10.98
N ALA A 248 4.95 4.72 11.48
CA ALA A 248 5.46 3.44 10.98
C ALA A 248 4.48 2.27 11.26
N ARG A 249 3.74 2.28 12.39
CA ARG A 249 2.70 1.29 12.70
C ARG A 249 1.48 1.39 11.77
N LEU A 250 1.13 2.59 11.30
CA LEU A 250 0.03 2.76 10.34
C LEU A 250 0.36 2.15 8.97
N MET A 251 1.62 2.19 8.53
CA MET A 251 2.05 1.56 7.28
C MET A 251 2.09 0.02 7.36
N VAL A 252 1.93 -0.58 8.54
CA VAL A 252 1.77 -2.03 8.73
C VAL A 252 0.34 -2.49 8.42
N LEU A 253 -0.63 -1.58 8.43
CA LEU A 253 -2.05 -1.92 8.26
C LEU A 253 -2.38 -2.40 6.86
N TYR A 254 -1.75 -1.86 5.80
CA TYR A 254 -2.01 -2.26 4.41
C TYR A 254 -1.75 -3.76 4.18
N PRO A 255 -0.56 -4.31 4.47
CA PRO A 255 -0.31 -5.73 4.28
C PRO A 255 -1.12 -6.64 5.21
N ILE A 256 -1.45 -6.20 6.43
CA ILE A 256 -2.36 -6.97 7.30
C ILE A 256 -3.75 -7.04 6.68
N ALA A 257 -4.30 -5.90 6.25
CA ALA A 257 -5.59 -5.84 5.60
C ALA A 257 -5.60 -6.68 4.31
N TYR A 258 -4.59 -6.51 3.45
CA TYR A 258 -4.42 -7.29 2.23
C TYR A 258 -4.41 -8.80 2.54
N VAL A 259 -3.58 -9.27 3.47
CA VAL A 259 -3.51 -10.69 3.82
C VAL A 259 -4.86 -11.18 4.35
N ALA A 260 -5.51 -10.44 5.27
CA ALA A 260 -6.79 -10.85 5.83
C ALA A 260 -7.90 -10.96 4.77
N LEU A 261 -7.94 -10.02 3.82
CA LEU A 261 -8.97 -9.94 2.79
C LEU A 261 -8.72 -10.92 1.63
N SER A 262 -7.45 -11.16 1.28
CA SER A 262 -7.08 -11.99 0.13
C SER A 262 -6.83 -13.46 0.47
N LEU A 263 -6.40 -13.81 1.69
CA LEU A 263 -6.03 -15.18 2.11
C LEU A 263 -7.14 -16.25 1.92
N PRO A 264 -8.44 -15.97 2.11
CA PRO A 264 -9.47 -17.00 1.97
C PRO A 264 -9.48 -17.67 0.59
N LEU A 265 -9.23 -16.93 -0.49
CA LEU A 265 -9.22 -17.46 -1.86
C LEU A 265 -8.12 -18.50 -2.12
N PRO A 266 -6.81 -18.20 -1.93
CA PRO A 266 -5.75 -19.17 -2.08
C PRO A 266 -5.86 -20.30 -1.04
N ALA A 267 -6.29 -20.01 0.20
CA ALA A 267 -6.50 -21.06 1.21
C ALA A 267 -7.55 -22.08 0.76
N GLY A 268 -8.69 -21.62 0.21
CA GLY A 268 -9.70 -22.52 -0.35
C GLY A 268 -9.19 -23.33 -1.54
N ARG A 269 -8.26 -22.81 -2.34
CA ARG A 269 -7.67 -23.55 -3.47
C ARG A 269 -6.66 -24.60 -3.00
N LEU A 270 -5.84 -24.26 -2.00
CA LEU A 270 -4.93 -25.21 -1.33
C LEU A 270 -5.71 -26.34 -0.67
N ALA A 271 -6.85 -26.03 -0.03
CA ALA A 271 -7.72 -27.04 0.57
C ALA A 271 -8.26 -28.02 -0.48
N VAL A 272 -8.71 -27.54 -1.64
CA VAL A 272 -9.15 -28.42 -2.74
C VAL A 272 -8.02 -29.29 -3.27
N TRP A 273 -6.81 -28.76 -3.41
CA TRP A 273 -5.64 -29.57 -3.79
C TRP A 273 -5.24 -30.60 -2.74
N SER A 274 -5.57 -30.37 -1.47
CA SER A 274 -5.40 -31.37 -0.39
C SER A 274 -6.52 -32.41 -0.33
N GLY A 275 -7.49 -32.37 -1.25
CA GLY A 275 -8.60 -33.32 -1.33
C GLY A 275 -9.86 -32.88 -0.56
N ALA A 276 -9.90 -31.68 0.00
CA ALA A 276 -11.09 -31.16 0.65
C ALA A 276 -12.13 -30.65 -0.38
N ASN A 277 -13.41 -30.86 -0.09
CA ASN A 277 -14.49 -30.28 -0.90
C ASN A 277 -14.87 -28.90 -0.37
N VAL A 278 -14.60 -27.85 -1.15
CA VAL A 278 -14.90 -26.46 -0.78
C VAL A 278 -16.07 -25.96 -1.64
N SER A 279 -17.09 -25.37 -1.01
CA SER A 279 -18.29 -24.90 -1.70
C SER A 279 -18.02 -23.65 -2.56
N LEU A 280 -18.84 -23.45 -3.60
CA LEU A 280 -18.78 -22.24 -4.41
C LEU A 280 -19.08 -20.97 -3.59
N THR A 281 -19.98 -21.10 -2.60
CA THR A 281 -20.30 -20.03 -1.64
C THR A 281 -19.06 -19.55 -0.89
N PHE A 282 -18.18 -20.45 -0.46
CA PHE A 282 -16.92 -20.06 0.19
C PHE A 282 -16.05 -19.20 -0.74
N TYR A 283 -15.95 -19.57 -2.02
CA TYR A 283 -15.22 -18.76 -3.00
C TYR A 283 -15.89 -17.41 -3.27
N CYS A 284 -17.22 -17.33 -3.28
CA CYS A 284 -17.93 -16.05 -3.40
C CYS A 284 -17.73 -15.15 -2.17
N VAL A 285 -17.69 -15.71 -0.95
CA VAL A 285 -17.36 -14.96 0.27
C VAL A 285 -15.91 -14.47 0.21
N GLY A 286 -14.97 -15.34 -0.15
CA GLY A 286 -13.57 -14.96 -0.36
C GLY A 286 -13.42 -13.90 -1.45
N ALA A 287 -14.17 -14.00 -2.54
CA ALA A 287 -14.18 -13.00 -3.60
C ALA A 287 -14.77 -11.66 -3.13
N THR A 288 -15.80 -11.67 -2.28
CA THR A 288 -16.36 -10.45 -1.68
C THR A 288 -15.33 -9.74 -0.78
N LEU A 289 -14.55 -10.49 -0.01
CA LEU A 289 -13.45 -9.94 0.78
C LEU A 289 -12.35 -9.40 -0.12
N MET A 290 -11.93 -10.16 -1.12
CA MET A 290 -10.90 -9.75 -2.08
C MET A 290 -11.32 -8.49 -2.86
N THR A 291 -12.56 -8.39 -3.32
CA THR A 291 -13.05 -7.20 -4.02
C THR A 291 -13.21 -5.98 -3.11
N SER A 292 -13.18 -6.15 -1.78
CA SER A 292 -13.21 -5.03 -0.83
C SER A 292 -11.84 -4.36 -0.61
N CYS A 293 -10.74 -4.94 -1.11
CA CYS A 293 -9.37 -4.43 -0.90
C CYS A 293 -9.24 -2.95 -1.29
N GLY A 294 -9.67 -2.56 -2.49
CA GLY A 294 -9.55 -1.17 -2.95
C GLY A 294 -10.29 -0.14 -2.08
N PHE A 295 -11.45 -0.51 -1.55
CA PHE A 295 -12.18 0.32 -0.58
C PHE A 295 -11.43 0.45 0.74
N VAL A 296 -10.93 -0.68 1.27
CA VAL A 296 -10.15 -0.70 2.52
C VAL A 296 -8.86 0.08 2.38
N ASP A 297 -8.14 -0.05 1.28
CA ASP A 297 -6.90 0.68 1.00
C ASP A 297 -7.16 2.18 0.84
N THR A 298 -8.31 2.57 0.28
CA THR A 298 -8.74 3.97 0.25
C THR A 298 -9.00 4.52 1.65
N ILE A 299 -9.65 3.74 2.52
CA ILE A 299 -9.83 4.11 3.94
C ILE A 299 -8.48 4.22 4.63
N LEU A 300 -7.59 3.24 4.48
CA LEU A 300 -6.27 3.25 5.08
C LEU A 300 -5.46 4.47 4.63
N TYR A 301 -5.52 4.85 3.37
CA TYR A 301 -4.87 6.07 2.87
C TYR A 301 -5.44 7.33 3.50
N THR A 302 -6.76 7.47 3.52
CA THR A 302 -7.40 8.67 4.09
C THR A 302 -7.16 8.80 5.59
N LEU A 303 -7.20 7.70 6.34
CA LEU A 303 -6.88 7.67 7.77
C LEU A 303 -5.41 7.98 8.02
N THR A 304 -4.50 7.34 7.28
CA THR A 304 -3.05 7.57 7.41
C THR A 304 -2.72 9.04 7.15
N ARG A 305 -3.28 9.62 6.07
CA ARG A 305 -3.09 11.04 5.75
C ARG A 305 -3.66 11.96 6.84
N ARG A 306 -4.86 11.68 7.36
CA ARG A 306 -5.47 12.51 8.42
C ARG A 306 -4.68 12.49 9.72
N VAL A 307 -4.17 11.33 10.13
CA VAL A 307 -3.35 11.22 11.35
C VAL A 307 -2.04 11.99 11.19
N LEU A 308 -1.37 11.83 10.04
CA LEU A 308 -0.12 12.55 9.77
C LEU A 308 -0.30 14.07 9.76
N ILE A 309 -1.40 14.58 9.22
CA ILE A 309 -1.66 16.03 9.19
C ILE A 309 -1.89 16.58 10.60
N ARG A 310 -2.75 15.93 11.39
CA ARG A 310 -3.07 16.36 12.76
C ARG A 310 -1.83 16.42 13.66
N GLU A 311 -0.94 15.44 13.53
CA GLU A 311 0.26 15.37 14.38
C GLU A 311 1.24 16.53 14.12
N ILE A 312 1.26 17.11 12.92
CA ILE A 312 2.05 18.31 12.59
C ILE A 312 1.41 19.55 13.19
N ASP A 313 0.09 19.69 13.03
CA ASP A 313 -0.64 20.85 13.58
C ASP A 313 -0.42 20.92 15.10
N ASP A 314 -0.50 19.78 15.79
CA ASP A 314 -0.22 19.66 17.23
C ASP A 314 1.26 19.98 17.57
N ALA A 315 2.21 19.60 16.70
CA ALA A 315 3.63 19.91 16.88
C ALA A 315 3.94 21.40 16.67
N ALA A 316 3.35 22.03 15.64
CA ALA A 316 3.48 23.45 15.37
C ALA A 316 2.87 24.30 16.51
N LEU A 317 1.71 23.88 17.04
CA LEU A 317 1.09 24.50 18.22
C LEU A 317 1.97 24.36 19.47
N SER A 318 2.53 23.17 19.71
CA SER A 318 3.40 22.93 20.88
C SER A 318 4.74 23.69 20.82
N GLY A 319 5.34 23.83 19.63
CA GLY A 319 6.55 24.63 19.42
C GLY A 319 6.33 26.14 19.64
N THR A 320 5.11 26.62 19.38
CA THR A 320 4.73 28.02 19.60
C THR A 320 4.56 28.35 21.09
N PHE A 321 4.09 27.40 21.91
CA PHE A 321 4.00 27.58 23.36
C PHE A 321 5.36 27.46 24.07
N SER A 322 6.29 26.66 23.55
CA SER A 322 7.63 26.53 24.14
C SER A 322 8.51 27.77 23.95
N THR A 323 8.30 28.53 22.86
CA THR A 323 9.03 29.78 22.59
C THR A 323 8.51 30.99 23.38
N ALA A 324 7.28 30.94 23.92
CA ALA A 324 6.75 31.99 24.78
C ALA A 324 7.32 31.97 26.22
N GLY A 325 8.02 30.90 26.62
CA GLY A 325 8.53 30.71 27.99
C GLY A 325 10.00 31.06 28.23
N ARG A 326 10.75 31.57 27.23
CA ARG A 326 12.21 31.74 27.34
C ARG A 326 12.75 33.17 27.10
N THR A 327 11.88 34.18 27.12
CA THR A 327 12.27 35.60 27.06
C THR A 327 11.93 36.32 28.37
N VAL A 328 12.59 35.91 29.46
CA VAL A 328 12.89 36.84 30.57
C VAL A 328 14.41 36.98 30.59
N ALA A 329 14.95 37.66 29.58
CA ALA A 329 16.32 38.15 29.62
C ALA A 329 16.33 39.36 30.57
N ARG A 330 16.98 39.18 31.73
CA ARG A 330 17.34 40.28 32.64
C ARG A 330 18.10 41.35 31.85
N HIS A 331 17.50 42.52 31.67
CA HIS A 331 18.21 43.73 31.31
C HIS A 331 18.96 44.24 32.55
N THR A 332 20.24 43.91 32.68
CA THR A 332 21.18 44.69 33.50
C THR A 332 21.68 45.85 32.66
N VAL A 333 21.21 47.05 32.98
CA VAL A 333 21.75 48.31 32.44
C VAL A 333 23.04 48.59 33.19
N VAL A 334 24.19 48.50 32.52
CA VAL A 334 25.45 49.06 33.02
C VAL A 334 25.54 50.49 32.50
N VAL A 335 25.41 51.45 33.40
CA VAL A 335 25.69 52.87 33.12
C VAL A 335 27.21 53.05 33.24
N GLY A 336 27.86 53.25 32.10
CA GLY A 336 29.23 53.76 32.04
C GLY A 336 29.18 55.27 31.83
N ASP A 337 29.80 55.99 32.75
CA ASP A 337 30.06 57.43 32.69
C ASP A 337 31.10 57.66 31.59
N ASP A 338 30.65 58.20 30.45
CA ASP A 338 31.43 58.91 29.41
C ASP A 338 30.55 59.05 28.16
N GLY A 339 29.98 60.24 27.97
CA GLY A 339 28.98 60.52 26.95
C GLY A 339 29.52 60.47 25.52
N VAL A 340 29.25 59.37 24.80
CA VAL A 340 29.20 59.33 23.33
C VAL A 340 28.07 58.39 22.88
N ALA A 341 27.03 58.96 22.26
CA ALA A 341 25.96 58.19 21.64
C ALA A 341 26.44 57.61 20.30
N MET A 342 26.56 56.28 20.21
CA MET A 342 26.64 55.57 18.93
C MET A 342 25.33 54.84 18.64
N THR A 343 24.68 55.19 17.54
CA THR A 343 23.55 54.47 16.95
C THR A 343 24.04 53.27 16.14
N PRO A 344 23.60 52.03 16.43
CA PRO A 344 23.82 50.92 15.51
C PRO A 344 22.70 50.84 14.47
N GLY A 345 23.15 50.96 13.22
CA GLY A 345 22.47 50.80 11.94
C GLY A 345 21.16 49.98 11.88
N LYS A 346 20.25 50.51 11.04
CA LYS A 346 19.07 49.85 10.48
C LYS A 346 19.42 48.44 9.97
N ARG A 347 19.06 47.40 10.72
CA ARG A 347 18.99 46.03 10.20
C ARG A 347 17.56 45.76 9.74
N ALA A 348 17.45 45.39 8.46
CA ALA A 348 16.20 45.16 7.75
C ALA A 348 15.21 44.28 8.53
N ARG A 349 13.99 44.78 8.65
CA ARG A 349 12.81 44.07 9.18
C ARG A 349 12.50 42.90 8.24
N LYS A 350 13.02 41.71 8.55
CA LYS A 350 12.62 40.48 7.88
C LYS A 350 11.23 40.14 8.39
N THR A 351 10.21 40.45 7.60
CA THR A 351 8.81 40.10 7.84
C THR A 351 8.73 38.60 8.11
N GLN A 352 8.41 38.22 9.34
CA GLN A 352 7.94 36.88 9.68
C GLN A 352 6.60 36.70 8.97
N GLN A 353 6.66 36.12 7.78
CA GLN A 353 5.47 35.62 7.09
C GLN A 353 5.28 34.19 7.58
N GLY A 354 4.17 33.98 8.30
CA GLY A 354 3.83 32.71 8.94
C GLY A 354 4.05 31.53 8.02
N THR A 355 4.88 30.59 8.47
CA THR A 355 5.12 29.30 7.85
C THR A 355 3.86 28.45 7.96
N PHE A 356 3.00 28.51 6.95
CA PHE A 356 2.06 27.42 6.70
C PHE A 356 2.87 26.15 6.37
N PRO A 357 2.62 25.01 7.06
CA PRO A 357 3.31 23.76 6.77
C PRO A 357 3.00 23.31 5.34
N SER A 358 4.02 22.89 4.58
CA SER A 358 3.77 22.24 3.30
C SER A 358 3.12 20.87 3.54
N ASP A 359 1.98 20.62 2.88
CA ASP A 359 1.13 19.43 3.02
C ASP A 359 1.80 18.13 2.45
N SER A 360 3.07 18.19 2.04
CA SER A 360 3.79 17.07 1.45
C SER A 360 4.17 16.10 2.56
N THR A 361 3.60 14.89 2.51
CA THR A 361 3.84 13.85 3.52
C THR A 361 5.33 13.57 3.73
N GLU A 362 6.20 13.79 2.74
CA GLU A 362 7.65 13.69 2.94
C GLU A 362 8.31 14.91 3.58
N ASP A 363 7.85 16.15 3.34
CA ASP A 363 8.31 17.30 4.12
C ASP A 363 7.91 17.11 5.58
N ILE A 364 6.72 16.58 5.81
CA ILE A 364 6.20 16.18 7.12
C ILE A 364 7.12 15.14 7.77
N TRP A 365 7.48 14.09 7.03
CA TRP A 365 8.39 13.05 7.52
C TRP A 365 9.82 13.56 7.72
N ASN A 366 10.30 14.43 6.84
CA ASN A 366 11.64 15.00 6.91
C ASN A 366 11.74 15.99 8.07
N ILE A 367 10.74 16.86 8.29
CA ILE A 367 10.64 17.75 9.45
C ILE A 367 10.67 16.93 10.74
N VAL A 368 9.83 15.89 10.83
CA VAL A 368 9.80 14.96 11.97
C VAL A 368 11.16 14.27 12.16
N LYS A 369 11.86 13.93 11.06
CA LYS A 369 13.18 13.32 11.09
C LYS A 369 14.25 14.32 11.53
N THR A 370 14.34 15.53 10.97
CA THR A 370 15.30 16.56 11.37
C THR A 370 15.12 16.95 12.84
N ASP A 371 13.89 17.20 13.29
CA ASP A 371 13.61 17.49 14.70
C ASP A 371 14.06 16.33 15.61
N SER A 372 13.88 15.07 15.17
CA SER A 372 14.31 13.90 15.95
C SER A 372 15.84 13.75 16.05
N PHE A 373 16.58 14.18 15.01
CA PHE A 373 18.04 14.10 14.98
C PHE A 373 18.70 15.29 15.68
N GLU A 374 18.16 16.50 15.56
CA GLU A 374 18.62 17.68 16.32
C GLU A 374 18.38 17.51 17.82
N VAL A 375 17.18 17.07 18.23
CA VAL A 375 16.91 16.79 19.66
C VAL A 375 17.83 15.71 20.21
N ARG A 376 18.15 14.68 19.41
CA ARG A 376 19.10 13.63 19.81
C ARG A 376 20.54 14.12 19.89
N SER A 377 20.94 15.03 19.00
CA SER A 377 22.24 15.71 19.03
C SER A 377 22.37 16.55 20.30
N ASP A 378 21.35 17.34 20.62
CA ASP A 378 21.36 18.24 21.79
C ASP A 378 21.39 17.47 23.10
N VAL A 379 20.64 16.36 23.22
CA VAL A 379 20.69 15.47 24.39
C VAL A 379 22.08 14.85 24.55
N VAL A 380 22.72 14.39 23.46
CA VAL A 380 24.07 13.82 23.50
C VAL A 380 25.13 14.87 23.84
N HIS A 381 24.98 16.10 23.35
CA HIS A 381 25.87 17.22 23.70
C HIS A 381 25.69 17.65 25.17
N GLN A 382 24.46 17.62 25.68
CA GLN A 382 24.15 17.98 27.05
C GLN A 382 24.60 16.90 28.06
N GLU A 383 24.50 15.62 27.71
CA GLU A 383 25.08 14.51 28.48
C GLU A 383 26.62 14.55 28.48
N ARG A 384 27.26 14.92 27.36
CA ARG A 384 28.71 15.12 27.30
C ARG A 384 29.19 16.32 28.13
N ALA A 385 28.45 17.43 28.12
CA ALA A 385 28.78 18.63 28.90
C ALA A 385 28.61 18.41 30.42
N SER A 386 27.59 17.65 30.82
CA SER A 386 27.39 17.28 32.23
C SER A 386 28.42 16.26 32.72
N ALA A 387 28.87 15.34 31.86
CA ALA A 387 29.97 14.41 32.16
C ALA A 387 31.36 15.09 32.21
N SER A 388 31.57 16.20 31.48
CA SER A 388 32.81 16.99 31.59
C SER A 388 32.82 17.87 32.84
N SER A 389 31.69 18.49 33.20
CA SER A 389 31.55 19.30 34.41
C SER A 389 31.79 18.49 35.68
N SER A 390 31.35 17.23 35.72
CA SER A 390 31.55 16.34 36.88
C SER A 390 32.97 15.75 36.97
N ARG A 391 33.80 15.88 35.92
CA ARG A 391 35.23 15.53 35.96
C ARG A 391 36.13 16.68 36.43
N GLU A 392 35.70 17.93 36.29
CA GLU A 392 36.45 19.10 36.79
C GLU A 392 36.23 19.34 38.29
N GLU A 393 35.13 18.86 38.86
CA GLU A 393 34.82 19.02 40.29
C GLU A 393 35.56 18.01 41.19
N TYR A 394 36.32 17.06 40.61
CA TYR A 394 37.05 16.01 41.32
C TYR A 394 38.58 16.06 41.12
N ARG A 395 39.11 17.21 40.68
CA ARG A 395 40.54 17.40 40.42
C ARG A 395 41.17 18.50 41.25
#